data_AF-A0A349K4X5-F1
#
_entry.id   AF-A0A349K4X5-F1
#
_cell.length_a   1.000
_cell.length_b   1.000
_cell.length_c   1.000
_cell.angle_alpha   90.00
_cell.angle_beta   90.00
_cell.angle_gamma   90.00
#
_symmetry.space_group_name_H-M   'P 1'
#
loop_
_entity.id
_entity.type
_entity.pdbx_description
1 polymer ?
#
loop_
_entity_poly.entity_id
_entity_poly.type
_entity_poly.pdbx_seq_one_letter_code
_entity_poly.pdbx_strand_id
1 'polypeptide(L)'
;VLAMAQPLQGMTPDSPPNQKMPPVPGAWTRSYRSKAGKQGRVFTSTYGASNDILSEGYRRLLINGCFWAVGLEDQIVPSAEVGLVGPFNPTWGRGGGRRKPGTRPADMAGWETPIVPLAK
;
A
#
# COMPACT_ATOMS: atom_id res chain seq x y z
N VAL A 1 -12.45 -5.78 -11.34
CA VAL A 1 -11.53 -6.14 -10.23
C VAL A 1 -10.14 -6.27 -10.82
N LEU A 2 -9.10 -5.80 -10.12
CA LEU A 2 -7.71 -5.81 -10.60
C LEU A 2 -6.89 -6.95 -9.98
N ALA A 3 -7.12 -7.27 -8.71
CA ALA A 3 -6.45 -8.35 -7.99
C ALA A 3 -7.39 -9.03 -6.99
N MET A 4 -7.23 -10.33 -6.84
CA MET A 4 -7.91 -11.14 -5.82
C MET A 4 -6.93 -11.42 -4.68
N ALA A 5 -7.37 -11.19 -3.43
CA ALA A 5 -6.67 -11.55 -2.21
C ALA A 5 -6.97 -13.01 -1.85
N GLN A 6 -5.95 -13.86 -1.93
CA GLN A 6 -6.02 -15.25 -1.49
C GLN A 6 -5.42 -15.37 -0.07
N PRO A 7 -6.23 -15.72 0.95
CA PRO A 7 -5.68 -16.08 2.26
C PRO A 7 -4.75 -17.28 2.14
N LEU A 8 -3.61 -17.22 2.82
CA LEU A 8 -2.62 -18.31 2.87
C LEU A 8 -2.70 -19.06 4.20
N GLN A 9 -2.13 -20.26 4.25
CA GLN A 9 -2.06 -21.07 5.48
C GLN A 9 -0.97 -20.59 6.45
N GLY A 10 -0.04 -19.76 5.97
CA GLY A 10 1.07 -19.22 6.75
C GLY A 10 1.28 -17.73 6.48
N MET A 11 2.32 -17.17 7.12
CA MET A 11 2.64 -15.74 7.09
C MET A 11 3.74 -15.38 6.07
N THR A 12 4.14 -16.33 5.22
CA THR A 12 5.16 -16.12 4.19
C THR A 12 4.52 -16.06 2.79
N PRO A 13 5.12 -15.33 1.83
CA PRO A 13 4.56 -15.21 0.47
C PRO A 13 4.40 -16.56 -0.27
N ASP A 14 5.23 -17.54 0.06
CA ASP A 14 5.27 -18.88 -0.52
C ASP A 14 4.38 -19.90 0.22
N SER A 15 3.70 -19.47 1.29
CA SER A 15 2.75 -20.32 2.00
C SER A 15 1.61 -20.78 1.08
N PRO A 16 1.13 -22.04 1.19
CA PRO A 16 0.07 -22.55 0.32
C PRO A 16 -1.25 -21.81 0.56
N PRO A 17 -2.13 -21.71 -0.46
CA PRO A 17 -3.47 -21.15 -0.30
C PRO A 17 -4.28 -21.86 0.79
N ASN A 18 -5.04 -21.09 1.56
CA ASN A 18 -6.02 -21.63 2.49
C ASN A 18 -7.27 -22.07 1.71
N GLN A 19 -7.42 -23.38 1.50
CA GLN A 19 -8.54 -23.95 0.73
C GLN A 19 -9.93 -23.68 1.33
N LYS A 20 -10.02 -23.34 2.63
CA LYS A 20 -11.29 -23.04 3.30
C LYS A 20 -11.72 -21.58 3.11
N MET A 21 -10.84 -20.73 2.61
CA MET A 21 -11.10 -19.30 2.44
C MET A 21 -10.92 -18.93 0.97
N PRO A 22 -12.03 -18.78 0.21
CA PRO A 22 -11.94 -18.43 -1.19
C PRO A 22 -11.31 -17.03 -1.35
N PRO A 23 -10.64 -16.77 -2.49
CA PRO A 23 -10.13 -15.45 -2.76
C PRO A 23 -11.24 -14.40 -2.80
N VAL A 24 -10.99 -13.23 -2.21
CA VAL A 24 -11.89 -12.07 -2.23
C VAL A 24 -11.25 -10.91 -2.99
N PRO A 25 -11.99 -9.92 -3.50
CA PRO A 25 -11.39 -8.76 -4.15
C PRO A 25 -10.39 -8.04 -3.23
N GLY A 26 -9.13 -7.91 -3.68
CA GLY A 26 -8.05 -7.25 -2.93
C GLY A 26 -7.69 -5.86 -3.47
N ALA A 27 -7.89 -5.65 -4.78
CA ALA A 27 -7.81 -4.34 -5.42
C ALA A 27 -8.80 -4.22 -6.57
N TRP A 28 -9.46 -3.07 -6.70
CA TRP A 28 -10.42 -2.81 -7.77
C TRP A 28 -10.59 -1.32 -8.04
N THR A 29 -11.20 -1.00 -9.18
CA THR A 29 -11.62 0.36 -9.52
C THR A 29 -13.14 0.45 -9.57
N ARG A 30 -13.66 1.64 -9.34
CA ARG A 30 -15.08 1.97 -9.51
C ARG A 30 -15.23 3.38 -10.06
N SER A 31 -16.09 3.55 -11.05
CA SER A 31 -16.57 4.87 -11.50
C SER A 31 -17.95 5.14 -10.92
N TYR A 32 -18.24 6.40 -10.62
CA TYR A 32 -19.52 6.82 -10.06
C TYR A 32 -19.90 8.22 -10.54
N ARG A 33 -21.20 8.52 -10.53
CA ARG A 33 -21.71 9.86 -10.76
C ARG A 33 -22.14 10.47 -9.41
N SER A 34 -21.61 11.64 -9.08
CA SER A 34 -21.99 12.38 -7.87
C SER A 34 -23.41 12.95 -7.99
N LYS A 35 -24.01 13.34 -6.86
CA LYS A 35 -25.32 14.03 -6.84
C LYS A 35 -25.33 15.31 -7.67
N ALA A 36 -24.18 15.97 -7.82
CA ALA A 36 -23.99 17.16 -8.65
C ALA A 36 -23.72 16.84 -10.14
N GLY A 37 -23.90 15.59 -10.57
CA GLY A 37 -23.74 15.16 -11.96
C GLY A 37 -22.28 14.92 -12.41
N LYS A 38 -21.27 15.31 -11.61
CA LYS A 38 -19.86 15.07 -11.93
C LYS A 38 -19.52 13.59 -11.90
N GLN A 39 -18.74 13.13 -12.88
CA GLN A 39 -18.14 11.80 -12.88
C GLN A 39 -16.95 11.77 -11.93
N GLY A 40 -16.82 10.69 -11.17
CA GLY A 40 -15.69 10.40 -10.31
C GLY A 40 -15.24 8.96 -10.50
N ARG A 41 -14.01 8.68 -10.07
CA ARG A 41 -13.42 7.35 -10.09
C ARG A 41 -12.62 7.09 -8.83
N VAL A 42 -12.56 5.83 -8.43
CA VAL A 42 -11.94 5.37 -7.19
C VAL A 42 -11.11 4.15 -7.50
N PHE A 43 -9.88 4.15 -7.04
CA PHE A 43 -9.07 2.95 -6.86
C PHE A 43 -9.18 2.52 -5.39
N THR A 44 -9.39 1.23 -5.13
CA THR A 44 -9.53 0.68 -3.78
C THR A 44 -8.59 -0.51 -3.61
N SER A 45 -7.95 -0.59 -2.45
CA SER A 45 -7.17 -1.73 -2.00
C SER A 45 -7.52 -2.07 -0.56
N THR A 46 -7.61 -3.36 -0.23
CA THR A 46 -7.85 -3.85 1.15
C THR A 46 -6.58 -4.28 1.86
N TYR A 47 -5.43 -4.17 1.19
CA TYR A 47 -4.12 -4.27 1.83
C TYR A 47 -3.75 -2.89 2.40
N GLY A 48 -2.74 -2.82 3.25
CA GLY A 48 -2.32 -1.56 3.88
C GLY A 48 -1.74 -1.72 5.28
N ALA A 49 -1.43 -2.94 5.71
CA ALA A 49 -0.53 -3.12 6.84
C ALA A 49 0.83 -2.52 6.47
N SER A 50 1.58 -2.00 7.45
CA SER A 50 2.87 -1.38 7.16
C SER A 50 3.86 -2.33 6.47
N ASN A 51 3.72 -3.64 6.68
CA ASN A 51 4.56 -4.65 6.03
C ASN A 51 4.23 -4.83 4.55
N ASP A 52 3.00 -4.52 4.11
CA ASP A 52 2.62 -4.63 2.69
C ASP A 52 3.44 -3.63 1.85
N ILE A 53 3.81 -2.50 2.45
CA ILE A 53 4.66 -1.46 1.82
C ILE A 53 6.08 -1.97 1.57
N LEU A 54 6.53 -3.09 2.16
CA LEU A 54 7.82 -3.71 1.80
C LEU A 54 7.80 -4.31 0.39
N SER A 55 6.63 -4.71 -0.12
CA SER A 55 6.49 -5.21 -1.49
C SER A 55 6.60 -4.07 -2.50
N GLU A 56 7.61 -4.14 -3.36
CA GLU A 56 7.79 -3.17 -4.45
C GLU A 56 6.59 -3.15 -5.40
N GLY A 57 6.07 -4.32 -5.76
CA GLY A 57 4.89 -4.43 -6.62
C GLY A 57 3.66 -3.78 -6.00
N TYR A 58 3.50 -3.87 -4.68
CA TYR A 58 2.40 -3.21 -3.98
C TYR A 58 2.57 -1.68 -3.92
N ARG A 59 3.79 -1.18 -3.65
CA ARG A 59 4.08 0.26 -3.74
C ARG A 59 3.78 0.81 -5.13
N ARG A 60 4.23 0.10 -6.17
CA ARG A 60 3.97 0.43 -7.58
C ARG A 60 2.48 0.46 -7.90
N LEU A 61 1.72 -0.52 -7.41
CA LEU A 61 0.26 -0.56 -7.57
C LEU A 61 -0.41 0.69 -6.95
N LEU A 62 -0.03 1.06 -5.72
CA LEU A 62 -0.59 2.23 -5.05
C LEU A 62 -0.27 3.54 -5.78
N ILE A 63 1.00 3.73 -6.17
CA ILE A 63 1.46 4.94 -6.89
C ILE A 63 0.75 5.07 -8.25
N ASN A 64 0.69 3.97 -9.02
CA ASN A 64 -0.05 3.96 -10.29
C ASN A 64 -1.55 4.19 -10.09
N GLY A 65 -2.11 3.66 -8.99
CA GLY A 65 -3.50 3.92 -8.59
C GLY A 65 -3.77 5.41 -8.32
N CYS A 66 -2.81 6.13 -7.73
CA CYS A 66 -2.90 7.59 -7.55
C CYS A 66 -2.89 8.33 -8.90
N PHE A 67 -1.95 8.02 -9.80
CA PHE A 67 -1.87 8.63 -11.14
C PHE A 67 -3.15 8.39 -11.92
N TRP A 68 -3.63 7.13 -11.91
CA TRP A 68 -4.90 6.76 -12.50
C TRP A 68 -6.06 7.51 -11.87
N ALA A 69 -6.12 7.70 -10.55
CA ALA A 69 -7.25 8.38 -9.94
C ALA A 69 -7.41 9.83 -10.44
N VAL A 70 -6.30 10.52 -10.75
CA VAL A 70 -6.28 11.95 -11.08
C VAL A 70 -6.24 12.31 -12.57
N GLY A 71 -6.16 11.35 -13.50
CA GLY A 71 -6.15 11.70 -14.95
C GLY A 71 -4.79 11.61 -15.62
N LEU A 72 -3.82 10.97 -14.97
CA LEU A 72 -2.43 10.98 -15.40
C LEU A 72 -1.96 9.58 -15.83
N GLU A 73 -2.86 8.77 -16.40
CA GLU A 73 -2.55 7.43 -16.90
C GLU A 73 -1.38 7.44 -17.90
N ASP A 74 -1.32 8.46 -18.74
CA ASP A 74 -0.27 8.61 -19.76
C ASP A 74 1.11 8.91 -19.15
N GLN A 75 1.16 9.26 -17.86
CA GLN A 75 2.41 9.47 -17.11
C GLN A 75 2.85 8.23 -16.33
N ILE A 76 2.09 7.14 -16.36
CA ILE A 76 2.46 5.90 -15.68
C ILE A 76 3.62 5.24 -16.44
N VAL A 77 4.78 5.18 -15.80
CA VAL A 77 5.96 4.46 -16.31
C VAL A 77 6.07 3.11 -15.58
N PRO A 78 5.94 1.96 -16.27
CA PRO A 78 5.96 0.64 -15.62
C PRO A 78 7.21 0.40 -14.77
N SER A 79 8.36 0.91 -15.21
CA SER A 79 9.67 0.77 -14.56
C SER A 79 10.06 1.95 -13.66
N ALA A 80 9.13 2.86 -13.32
CA ALA A 80 9.44 3.99 -12.43
C ALA A 80 10.08 3.53 -11.11
N GLU A 81 11.01 4.31 -10.57
CA GLU A 81 11.57 4.03 -9.25
C GLU A 81 10.49 4.24 -8.18
N VAL A 82 10.28 3.25 -7.31
CA VAL A 82 9.29 3.28 -6.23
C VAL A 82 9.91 2.92 -4.87
N GLY A 83 11.23 3.06 -4.79
CA GLY A 83 12.01 2.95 -3.57
C GLY A 83 11.59 3.96 -2.52
N LEU A 84 11.94 3.64 -1.29
CA LEU A 84 11.68 4.50 -0.14
C LEU A 84 12.75 5.59 -0.08
N VAL A 85 12.35 6.79 0.32
CA VAL A 85 13.28 7.85 0.69
C VAL A 85 13.63 7.65 2.17
N GLY A 86 14.86 7.25 2.42
CA GLY A 86 15.34 6.91 3.76
C GLY A 86 14.87 5.53 4.26
N PRO A 87 15.29 5.14 5.48
CA PRO A 87 14.92 3.85 6.06
C PRO A 87 13.41 3.76 6.35
N PHE A 88 12.78 2.61 6.14
CA PHE A 88 11.38 2.39 6.54
C PHE A 88 11.29 1.28 7.59
N ASN A 89 10.66 1.58 8.72
CA ASN A 89 10.45 0.61 9.78
C ASN A 89 8.98 0.18 9.83
N PRO A 90 8.65 -1.01 9.29
CA PRO A 90 7.32 -1.56 9.46
C PRO A 90 7.05 -1.90 10.93
N THR A 91 5.83 -1.64 11.40
CA THR A 91 5.44 -1.83 12.81
C THR A 91 4.37 -2.88 13.00
N TRP A 92 3.88 -3.51 11.92
CA TRP A 92 2.84 -4.52 12.00
C TRP A 92 3.45 -5.93 12.15
N GLY A 93 2.83 -6.77 12.98
CA GLY A 93 3.24 -8.15 13.19
C GLY A 93 4.25 -8.38 14.32
N ARG A 94 4.52 -9.65 14.64
CA ARG A 94 5.49 -10.04 15.67
C ARG A 94 6.90 -9.68 15.22
N GLY A 95 7.66 -9.02 16.09
CA GLY A 95 9.02 -8.52 15.78
C GLY A 95 9.04 -7.14 15.11
N GLY A 96 7.88 -6.57 14.77
CA GLY A 96 7.79 -5.18 14.35
C GLY A 96 8.12 -4.24 15.50
N GLY A 97 8.85 -3.16 15.20
CA GLY A 97 9.13 -2.12 16.18
C GLY A 97 7.86 -1.35 16.57
N ARG A 98 7.86 -0.68 17.73
CA ARG A 98 6.78 0.22 18.11
C ARG A 98 7.11 1.63 17.63
N ARG A 99 6.16 2.30 16.98
CA ARG A 99 6.29 3.73 16.67
C ARG A 99 6.61 4.52 17.94
N LYS A 100 7.61 5.40 17.86
CA LYS A 100 7.95 6.33 18.94
C LYS A 100 6.75 7.22 19.28
N PRO A 101 6.33 7.30 20.55
CA PRO A 101 5.28 8.23 20.96
C PRO A 101 5.67 9.68 20.67
N GLY A 102 4.70 10.50 20.29
CA GLY A 102 4.94 11.94 20.03
C GLY A 102 5.66 12.26 18.72
N THR A 103 5.91 11.29 17.82
CA THR A 103 6.49 11.57 16.49
C THR A 103 5.60 12.53 15.70
N ARG A 104 6.17 13.65 15.29
CA ARG A 104 5.59 14.68 14.42
C ARG A 104 6.13 14.52 12.99
N PRO A 105 5.45 15.06 11.96
CA PRO A 105 5.96 15.07 10.59
C PRO A 105 7.37 15.67 10.46
N ALA A 106 7.67 16.73 11.22
CA ALA A 106 8.99 17.35 11.25
C ALA A 106 10.12 16.39 11.71
N ASP A 107 9.78 15.39 12.53
CA ASP A 107 10.74 14.39 13.01
C ASP A 107 11.04 13.32 11.95
N MET A 108 10.45 13.41 10.74
CA MET A 108 10.67 12.52 9.58
C MET A 108 10.99 13.31 8.30
N ALA A 109 11.35 14.59 8.41
CA ALA A 109 11.55 15.48 7.26
C ALA A 109 12.91 15.31 6.57
N GLY A 110 13.90 14.72 7.26
CA GLY A 110 15.24 14.52 6.71
C GLY A 110 15.31 13.34 5.75
N TRP A 111 16.15 13.45 4.72
CA TRP A 111 16.33 12.42 3.69
C TRP A 111 16.73 11.05 4.26
N GLU A 112 17.61 11.03 5.26
CA GLU A 112 18.08 9.81 5.93
C GLU A 112 17.29 9.48 7.21
N THR A 113 16.20 10.21 7.49
CA THR A 113 15.42 10.00 8.70
C THR A 113 14.49 8.81 8.51
N PRO A 114 14.44 7.85 9.45
CA PRO A 114 13.59 6.70 9.29
C PRO A 114 12.11 7.10 9.22
N ILE A 115 11.44 6.66 8.17
CA ILE A 115 9.99 6.63 8.07
C ILE A 115 9.49 5.62 9.11
N VAL A 116 8.70 6.15 10.05
CA VAL A 116 8.34 5.51 11.32
C VAL A 116 9.57 5.34 12.25
N PRO A 117 9.99 6.39 12.97
CA PRO A 117 11.01 6.23 13.99
C PRO A 117 10.48 5.32 15.11
N LEU A 118 11.31 4.34 15.50
CA LEU A 118 10.96 3.37 16.53
C LEU A 118 11.23 3.92 17.92
N ALA A 119 10.46 3.46 18.90
CA ALA A 119 10.79 3.62 20.30
C ALA A 119 12.13 2.89 20.58
N LYS A 120 12.95 3.49 21.45
CA LYS A 120 14.14 2.81 21.99
C LYS A 120 13.72 1.68 22.93
#